data_AF-A0A2U8FEZ1-F1
#
_entry.id   AF-A0A2U8FEZ1-F1
#
_cell.length_a   1.000
_cell.length_b   1.000
_cell.length_c   1.000
_cell.angle_alpha   90.00
_cell.angle_beta   90.00
_cell.angle_gamma   90.00
#
_symmetry.space_group_name_H-M   'P 1'
#
loop_
_entity.id
_entity.type
_entity.pdbx_description
1 polymer ?
#
loop_
_entity_poly.entity_id
_entity_poly.type
_entity_poly.pdbx_seq_one_letter_code
_entity_poly.pdbx_strand_id
1 'polypeptide(L)'
;MLGFLQIIYPSFKYYFLNAVTTNILLLQILSYSPIVLSTIFMIYIGRYYQGSMTKRAILALINGRILAFILKGILFYFLIQWFVGYSLKNPNVLYVIADYTSWIVNIFTDINTNTEGLYKYYYVYVIPTLRDTALKIILTMMLFAVFPYLTIFFKSSINRSKKYKIKKEYENY
;
A
#
# COMPACT_ATOMS: atom_id res chain seq x y z
N MET A 1 5.91 2.35 3.19
CA MET A 1 7.29 2.08 3.64
C MET A 1 7.65 0.60 3.52
N LEU A 2 6.78 -0.36 3.93
CA LEU A 2 7.05 -1.81 3.81
C LEU A 2 7.04 -2.38 2.37
N GLY A 3 6.17 -1.87 1.48
CA GLY A 3 6.14 -2.34 0.09
C GLY A 3 7.45 -2.09 -0.68
N PHE A 4 8.24 -1.11 -0.26
CA PHE A 4 9.57 -0.81 -0.83
C PHE A 4 10.59 -1.90 -0.47
N LEU A 5 10.50 -2.42 0.76
CA LEU A 5 11.30 -3.55 1.24
C LEU A 5 10.99 -4.83 0.45
N GLN A 6 9.75 -4.98 -0.02
CA GLN A 6 9.30 -6.12 -0.81
C GLN A 6 9.91 -6.20 -2.21
N ILE A 7 10.37 -5.07 -2.78
CA ILE A 7 11.10 -5.08 -4.05
C ILE A 7 12.59 -5.16 -3.79
N ILE A 8 13.09 -4.35 -2.85
CA ILE A 8 14.51 -4.28 -2.59
C ILE A 8 15.02 -5.63 -2.09
N TYR A 9 14.36 -6.27 -1.12
CA TYR A 9 14.91 -7.46 -0.45
C TYR A 9 14.99 -8.71 -1.36
N PRO A 10 13.95 -9.10 -2.12
CA PRO A 10 14.03 -10.25 -3.04
C PRO A 10 14.97 -10.00 -4.22
N SER A 11 14.93 -8.81 -4.82
CA SER A 11 15.82 -8.46 -5.93
C SER A 11 17.28 -8.37 -5.48
N PHE A 12 17.51 -7.90 -4.25
CA PHE A 12 18.83 -7.83 -3.63
C PHE A 12 19.38 -9.23 -3.34
N LYS A 13 18.55 -10.12 -2.75
CA LYS A 13 18.95 -11.52 -2.50
C LYS A 13 19.24 -12.26 -3.80
N TYR A 14 18.45 -12.03 -4.85
CA TYR A 14 18.69 -12.64 -6.15
C TYR A 14 19.99 -12.15 -6.79
N TYR A 15 20.22 -10.82 -6.80
CA TYR A 15 21.39 -10.24 -7.46
C TYR A 15 22.72 -10.52 -6.75
N PHE A 16 22.75 -10.48 -5.41
CA PHE A 16 24.00 -10.67 -4.66
C PHE A 16 24.23 -12.12 -4.23
N LEU A 17 23.19 -12.89 -3.92
CA LEU A 17 23.33 -14.24 -3.35
C LEU A 17 22.91 -15.36 -4.31
N ASN A 18 22.45 -15.05 -5.54
CA ASN A 18 21.88 -16.02 -6.49
C ASN A 18 20.82 -16.95 -5.85
N ALA A 19 20.19 -16.50 -4.76
CA ALA A 19 19.30 -17.32 -3.95
C ALA A 19 17.86 -16.84 -4.11
N VAL A 20 16.95 -17.76 -4.46
CA VAL A 20 15.53 -17.45 -4.55
C VAL A 20 14.96 -17.26 -3.13
N THR A 21 14.35 -16.11 -2.86
CA THR A 21 13.59 -15.89 -1.63
C THR A 21 12.35 -16.78 -1.59
N THR A 22 12.27 -17.69 -0.62
CA THR A 22 11.12 -18.59 -0.39
C THR A 22 9.93 -17.88 0.27
N ASN A 23 10.17 -16.82 1.06
CA ASN A 23 9.14 -16.15 1.88
C ASN A 23 8.55 -14.87 1.27
N ILE A 24 8.47 -14.78 -0.06
CA ILE A 24 7.95 -13.59 -0.74
C ILE A 24 6.53 -13.27 -0.29
N LEU A 25 5.65 -14.28 -0.17
CA LEU A 25 4.25 -14.14 0.24
C LEU A 25 4.08 -13.49 1.63
N LEU A 26 4.90 -13.89 2.60
CA LEU A 26 4.87 -13.35 3.96
C LEU A 26 5.18 -11.83 3.96
N LEU A 27 6.21 -11.42 3.20
CA LEU A 27 6.58 -10.02 3.03
C LEU A 27 5.49 -9.20 2.36
N GLN A 28 4.74 -9.78 1.41
CA GLN A 28 3.61 -9.09 0.78
C GLN A 28 2.48 -8.85 1.79
N ILE A 29 2.12 -9.88 2.56
CA ILE A 29 1.05 -9.80 3.57
C ILE A 29 1.37 -8.74 4.63
N LEU A 30 2.60 -8.72 5.15
CA LEU A 30 3.06 -7.71 6.10
C LEU A 30 2.98 -6.29 5.53
N SER A 31 3.29 -6.12 4.24
CA SER A 31 3.27 -4.80 3.58
C SER A 31 1.86 -4.24 3.42
N TYR A 32 0.86 -5.10 3.19
CA TYR A 32 -0.55 -4.69 3.05
C TYR A 32 -1.34 -4.76 4.37
N SER A 33 -0.80 -5.37 5.43
CA SER A 33 -1.45 -5.56 6.73
C SER A 33 -2.09 -4.29 7.30
N PRO A 34 -1.44 -3.11 7.33
CA PRO A 34 -2.05 -1.90 7.88
C PRO A 34 -3.33 -1.47 7.12
N ILE A 35 -3.32 -1.66 5.80
CA ILE A 35 -4.46 -1.32 4.95
C ILE A 35 -5.60 -2.31 5.20
N VAL A 36 -5.30 -3.60 5.30
CA VAL A 36 -6.28 -4.65 5.60
C VAL A 36 -6.92 -4.42 6.97
N LEU A 37 -6.13 -4.21 8.03
CA LEU A 37 -6.63 -3.96 9.38
C LEU A 37 -7.55 -2.73 9.43
N SER A 38 -7.15 -1.63 8.80
CA SER A 38 -7.98 -0.43 8.72
C SER A 38 -9.31 -0.68 7.98
N THR A 39 -9.30 -1.56 6.97
CA THR A 39 -10.49 -1.94 6.19
C THR A 39 -11.45 -2.77 7.02
N ILE A 40 -10.96 -3.77 7.76
CA ILE A 40 -11.75 -4.58 8.69
C ILE A 40 -12.39 -3.68 9.75
N PHE A 41 -11.64 -2.73 10.30
CA PHE A 41 -12.15 -1.78 11.30
C PHE A 41 -13.31 -0.93 10.76
N MET A 42 -13.22 -0.44 9.51
CA MET A 42 -14.34 0.30 8.91
C MET A 42 -15.56 -0.56 8.64
N ILE A 43 -15.37 -1.81 8.21
CA ILE A 43 -16.48 -2.76 8.03
C ILE A 43 -17.19 -3.00 9.38
N TYR A 44 -16.41 -3.10 10.46
CA TYR A 44 -16.94 -3.22 11.81
C TYR A 44 -17.76 -1.99 12.23
N ILE A 45 -17.24 -0.77 12.03
CA ILE A 45 -17.99 0.48 12.30
C ILE A 45 -19.27 0.55 11.46
N GLY A 46 -19.24 0.07 10.22
CA GLY A 46 -20.42 -0.03 9.36
C GLY A 46 -21.56 -0.84 9.97
N ARG A 47 -21.31 -1.67 11.00
CA ARG A 47 -22.38 -2.35 11.74
C ARG A 47 -23.30 -1.41 12.50
N TYR A 48 -22.78 -0.29 12.99
CA TYR A 48 -23.49 0.71 13.76
C TYR A 48 -24.22 1.74 12.89
N TYR A 49 -24.40 1.46 11.59
CA TYR A 49 -25.12 2.30 10.64
C TYR A 49 -26.64 2.28 10.87
N GLN A 50 -27.08 2.85 12.00
CA GLN A 50 -28.48 2.90 12.45
C GLN A 50 -28.82 4.29 13.04
N GLY A 51 -29.82 4.98 12.48
CA GLY A 51 -30.19 6.36 12.87
C GLY A 51 -29.65 7.43 11.91
N SER A 52 -30.19 8.65 11.91
CA SER A 52 -29.78 9.73 10.99
C SER A 52 -28.40 10.32 11.33
N MET A 53 -28.11 10.47 12.62
CA MET A 53 -26.84 11.01 13.15
C MET A 53 -25.64 10.10 12.83
N THR A 54 -25.74 8.81 13.17
CA THR A 54 -24.68 7.81 12.94
C THR A 54 -24.39 7.61 11.45
N LYS A 55 -25.41 7.65 10.59
CA LYS A 55 -25.24 7.58 9.14
C LYS A 55 -24.38 8.71 8.60
N ARG A 56 -24.63 9.95 9.06
CA ARG A 56 -23.83 11.12 8.64
C ARG A 56 -22.39 11.02 9.14
N ALA A 57 -22.19 10.61 10.39
CA ALA A 57 -20.85 10.45 10.97
C ALA A 57 -20.03 9.37 10.24
N ILE A 58 -20.63 8.20 10.00
CA ILE A 58 -19.98 7.10 9.28
C ILE A 58 -19.69 7.51 7.83
N LEU A 59 -20.60 8.23 7.16
CA LEU A 59 -20.37 8.71 5.79
C LEU A 59 -19.26 9.76 5.72
N ALA A 60 -19.21 10.71 6.66
CA ALA A 60 -18.12 11.68 6.77
C ALA A 60 -16.76 10.99 7.02
N LEU A 61 -16.75 9.98 7.89
CA LEU A 61 -15.55 9.20 8.19
C LEU A 61 -15.03 8.43 6.97
N ILE A 62 -15.93 7.79 6.20
CA ILE A 62 -15.55 7.08 4.96
C ILE A 62 -15.04 8.06 3.91
N ASN A 63 -15.73 9.18 3.70
CA ASN A 63 -15.31 10.19 2.72
C ASN A 63 -13.94 10.78 3.08
N GLY A 64 -13.72 11.11 4.36
CA GLY A 64 -12.42 11.57 4.85
C GLY A 64 -11.32 10.53 4.64
N ARG A 65 -11.62 9.24 4.89
CA ARG A 65 -10.70 8.14 4.62
C ARG A 65 -10.37 8.02 3.13
N ILE A 66 -11.37 8.03 2.24
CA ILE A 66 -11.17 7.92 0.79
C ILE A 66 -10.25 9.05 0.29
N LEU A 67 -10.56 10.29 0.70
CA LEU A 67 -9.72 11.45 0.40
C LEU A 67 -8.28 11.27 0.90
N ALA A 68 -8.10 10.80 2.14
CA ALA A 68 -6.77 10.57 2.70
C ALA A 68 -5.99 9.48 1.93
N PHE A 69 -6.62 8.39 1.49
CA PHE A 69 -5.97 7.35 0.70
C PHE A 69 -5.60 7.84 -0.70
N ILE A 70 -6.50 8.56 -1.37
CA ILE A 70 -6.24 9.14 -2.70
C ILE A 70 -5.09 10.14 -2.62
N LEU A 71 -5.15 11.07 -1.67
CA LEU A 71 -4.14 12.11 -1.50
C LEU A 71 -2.76 11.52 -1.16
N LYS A 72 -2.71 10.52 -0.25
CA LYS A 72 -1.47 9.80 0.06
C LYS A 72 -0.91 9.06 -1.14
N GLY A 73 -1.76 8.40 -1.93
CA GLY A 73 -1.33 7.69 -3.14
C GLY A 73 -0.70 8.63 -4.17
N ILE A 74 -1.37 9.76 -4.45
CA ILE A 74 -0.87 10.78 -5.38
C ILE A 74 0.45 11.37 -4.89
N LEU A 75 0.51 11.80 -3.61
CA LEU A 75 1.69 12.41 -3.03
C LEU A 75 2.88 11.43 -3.08
N PHE A 76 2.66 10.17 -2.72
CA PHE A 76 3.71 9.16 -2.73
C PHE A 76 4.25 8.87 -4.14
N TYR A 77 3.38 8.86 -5.16
CA TYR A 77 3.80 8.71 -6.54
C TYR A 77 4.67 9.86 -7.03
N PHE A 78 4.26 11.10 -6.78
CA PHE A 78 5.08 12.26 -7.15
C PHE A 78 6.41 12.27 -6.41
N LEU A 79 6.43 11.87 -5.14
CA LEU A 79 7.67 11.76 -4.36
C LEU A 79 8.62 10.73 -4.97
N ILE A 80 8.12 9.57 -5.38
CA ILE A 80 8.94 8.56 -6.08
C ILE A 80 9.45 9.09 -7.43
N GLN A 81 8.59 9.72 -8.23
CA GLN A 81 9.00 10.27 -9.53
C GLN A 81 10.08 11.36 -9.37
N TRP A 82 9.93 12.21 -8.35
CA TRP A 82 10.94 13.20 -8.00
C TRP A 82 12.26 12.53 -7.57
N PHE A 83 12.20 11.49 -6.74
CA PHE A 83 13.38 10.75 -6.31
C PHE A 83 14.11 10.08 -7.47
N VAL A 84 13.39 9.43 -8.38
CA VAL A 84 13.95 8.83 -9.61
C VAL A 84 14.59 9.91 -10.49
N GLY A 85 13.90 11.03 -10.69
CA GLY A 85 14.43 12.14 -11.49
C GLY A 85 15.68 12.78 -10.88
N TYR A 86 15.73 12.93 -9.55
CA TYR A 86 16.90 13.43 -8.84
C TYR A 86 18.08 12.46 -8.90
N SER A 87 17.78 11.17 -8.73
CA SER A 87 18.72 10.06 -8.81
C SER A 87 19.45 10.01 -10.16
N LEU A 88 18.71 10.07 -11.26
CA LEU A 88 19.27 10.04 -12.62
C LEU A 88 20.12 11.29 -12.94
N LYS A 89 19.81 12.45 -12.32
CA LYS A 89 20.53 13.71 -12.57
C LYS A 89 21.86 13.81 -11.82
N ASN A 90 22.00 13.13 -10.69
CA ASN A 90 23.16 13.26 -9.79
C ASN A 90 23.78 11.89 -9.47
N PRO A 91 24.43 11.23 -10.44
CA PRO A 91 25.01 9.89 -10.24
C PRO A 91 26.11 9.87 -9.17
N ASN A 92 26.89 10.94 -9.03
CA ASN A 92 27.97 11.04 -8.04
C ASN A 92 27.47 10.99 -6.60
N VAL A 93 26.35 11.66 -6.32
CA VAL A 93 25.73 11.64 -4.97
C VAL A 93 25.27 10.23 -4.62
N LEU A 94 24.77 9.49 -5.61
CA LEU A 94 24.36 8.11 -5.46
C LEU A 94 25.51 7.15 -5.20
N TYR A 95 26.65 7.38 -5.84
CA TYR A 95 27.85 6.60 -5.60
C TYR A 95 28.35 6.78 -4.15
N VAL A 96 28.34 8.03 -3.65
CA VAL A 96 28.68 8.32 -2.25
C VAL A 96 27.68 7.68 -1.28
N ILE A 97 26.39 7.69 -1.59
CA ILE A 97 25.37 7.01 -0.79
C ILE A 97 25.57 5.49 -0.80
N ALA A 98 25.93 4.90 -1.95
CA ALA A 98 26.21 3.47 -2.06
C ALA A 98 27.43 3.08 -1.21
N ASP A 99 28.48 3.90 -1.22
CA ASP A 99 29.64 3.73 -0.37
C ASP A 99 29.30 3.83 1.12
N TYR A 100 28.54 4.86 1.51
CA TYR A 100 28.07 5.04 2.88
C TYR A 100 27.12 3.95 3.37
N THR A 101 26.38 3.28 2.48
CA THR A 101 25.41 2.23 2.84
C THR A 101 25.98 0.82 2.75
N SER A 102 27.19 0.67 2.22
CA SER A 102 27.89 -0.62 2.06
C SER A 102 28.04 -1.37 3.40
N TRP A 103 28.30 -0.67 4.50
CA TRP A 103 28.44 -1.30 5.83
C TRP A 103 27.14 -1.97 6.30
N ILE A 104 25.98 -1.36 6.04
CA ILE A 104 24.67 -1.93 6.39
C ILE A 104 24.46 -3.20 5.59
N VAL A 105 24.77 -3.16 4.30
CA VAL A 105 24.62 -4.30 3.41
C VAL A 105 25.49 -5.47 3.87
N ASN A 106 26.76 -5.20 4.19
CA ASN A 106 27.70 -6.23 4.65
C ASN A 106 27.31 -6.86 6.01
N ILE A 107 26.45 -6.22 6.81
CA ILE A 107 25.88 -6.85 8.02
C ILE A 107 24.86 -7.93 7.66
N PHE A 108 24.10 -7.74 6.58
CA PHE A 108 23.04 -8.67 6.16
C PHE A 108 23.50 -9.68 5.11
N THR A 109 24.72 -9.55 4.59
CA THR A 109 25.29 -10.46 3.61
C THR A 109 26.76 -10.75 3.91
N ASP A 110 27.14 -12.02 3.95
CA ASP A 110 28.53 -12.49 4.09
C ASP A 110 29.42 -12.18 2.86
N ILE A 111 28.93 -11.36 1.93
CA ILE A 111 29.60 -11.01 0.68
C ILE A 111 30.16 -9.60 0.85
N ASN A 112 31.46 -9.44 0.62
CA ASN A 112 32.11 -8.13 0.55
C ASN A 112 31.64 -7.41 -0.72
N THR A 113 30.54 -6.66 -0.62
CA THR A 113 29.92 -6.01 -1.77
C THR A 113 30.77 -4.84 -2.26
N ASN A 114 31.18 -4.85 -3.54
CA ASN A 114 31.87 -3.72 -4.15
C ASN A 114 30.87 -2.56 -4.39
N THR A 115 31.29 -1.32 -4.13
CA THR A 115 30.46 -0.10 -4.26
C THR A 115 29.93 0.08 -5.68
N GLU A 116 30.72 -0.27 -6.69
CA GLU A 116 30.31 -0.32 -8.09
C GLU A 116 29.17 -1.33 -8.34
N GLY A 117 29.18 -2.46 -7.63
CA GLY A 117 28.14 -3.48 -7.71
C GLY A 117 26.80 -3.00 -7.14
N LEU A 118 26.83 -2.28 -6.01
CA LEU A 118 25.65 -1.64 -5.42
C LEU A 118 25.09 -0.54 -6.32
N TYR A 119 25.97 0.27 -6.91
CA TYR A 119 25.60 1.31 -7.86
C TYR A 119 24.91 0.72 -9.10
N LYS A 120 25.51 -0.32 -9.71
CA LYS A 120 24.93 -1.01 -10.88
C LYS A 120 23.59 -1.68 -10.54
N TYR A 121 23.50 -2.34 -9.39
CA TYR A 121 22.25 -2.93 -8.90
C TYR A 121 21.12 -1.89 -8.82
N TYR A 122 21.43 -0.73 -8.24
CA TYR A 122 20.45 0.33 -8.06
C TYR A 122 19.88 0.83 -9.39
N TYR A 123 20.73 1.13 -10.38
CA TYR A 123 20.25 1.63 -11.68
C TYR A 123 19.53 0.57 -12.51
N VAL A 124 20.02 -0.67 -12.52
CA VAL A 124 19.47 -1.73 -13.36
C VAL A 124 18.19 -2.33 -12.77
N TYR A 125 18.12 -2.50 -11.45
CA TYR A 125 17.02 -3.20 -10.80
C TYR A 125 16.12 -2.29 -9.99
N VAL A 126 16.67 -1.35 -9.22
CA VAL A 126 15.88 -0.55 -8.25
C VAL A 126 15.11 0.57 -8.95
N ILE A 127 15.74 1.34 -9.85
CA ILE A 127 15.08 2.45 -10.57
C ILE A 127 13.86 2.01 -11.42
N PRO A 128 13.94 1.00 -12.30
CA PRO A 128 12.80 0.61 -13.12
C PRO A 128 11.66 0.04 -12.26
N THR A 129 11.99 -0.79 -11.27
CA THR A 129 10.99 -1.41 -10.39
C THR A 129 10.32 -0.40 -9.45
N LEU A 130 11.01 0.69 -9.10
CA LEU A 130 10.49 1.80 -8.31
C LEU A 130 9.25 2.44 -8.94
N ARG A 131 9.30 2.69 -10.25
CA ARG A 131 8.21 3.30 -11.01
C ARG A 131 6.99 2.39 -11.09
N ASP A 132 7.20 1.12 -11.43
CA ASP A 132 6.14 0.11 -11.49
C ASP A 132 5.47 -0.10 -10.13
N THR A 133 6.27 -0.06 -9.08
CA THR A 133 5.80 -0.17 -7.70
C THR A 133 4.96 1.02 -7.31
N ALA A 134 5.38 2.24 -7.65
CA ALA A 134 4.61 3.44 -7.35
C ALA A 134 3.20 3.37 -7.96
N LEU A 135 3.09 2.89 -9.21
CA LEU A 135 1.80 2.66 -9.87
C LEU A 135 0.96 1.60 -9.16
N LYS A 136 1.55 0.45 -8.81
CA LYS A 136 0.86 -0.61 -8.06
C LYS A 136 0.37 -0.12 -6.69
N ILE A 137 1.15 0.71 -6.00
CA ILE A 137 0.78 1.28 -4.70
C ILE A 137 -0.42 2.24 -4.85
N ILE A 138 -0.42 3.12 -5.84
CA ILE A 138 -1.60 3.98 -6.10
C ILE A 138 -2.83 3.12 -6.38
N LEU A 139 -2.71 2.14 -7.28
CA LEU A 139 -3.83 1.32 -7.70
C LEU A 139 -4.43 0.52 -6.54
N THR A 140 -3.57 -0.05 -5.68
CA THR A 140 -4.02 -0.74 -4.47
C THR A 140 -4.65 0.22 -3.47
N MET A 141 -4.09 1.41 -3.24
CA MET A 141 -4.71 2.43 -2.37
C MET A 141 -6.08 2.86 -2.88
N MET A 142 -6.28 3.01 -4.19
CA MET A 142 -7.58 3.31 -4.80
C MET A 142 -8.58 2.17 -4.59
N LEU A 143 -8.17 0.93 -4.80
CA LEU A 143 -9.02 -0.25 -4.59
C LEU A 143 -9.50 -0.33 -3.12
N PHE A 144 -8.58 -0.18 -2.17
CA PHE A 144 -8.89 -0.20 -0.73
C PHE A 144 -9.63 1.06 -0.24
N ALA A 145 -9.65 2.15 -1.01
CA ALA A 145 -10.51 3.28 -0.73
C ALA A 145 -11.98 2.98 -1.06
N VAL A 146 -12.25 2.27 -2.15
CA VAL A 146 -13.62 1.94 -2.60
C VAL A 146 -14.24 0.79 -1.78
N PHE A 147 -13.43 -0.16 -1.33
CA PHE A 147 -13.90 -1.38 -0.67
C PHE A 147 -14.84 -1.15 0.54
N PRO A 148 -14.50 -0.28 1.51
CA PRO A 148 -15.39 0.01 2.65
C PRO A 148 -16.72 0.63 2.22
N TYR A 149 -16.71 1.47 1.18
CA TYR A 149 -17.91 2.11 0.65
C TYR A 149 -18.89 1.07 0.10
N LEU A 150 -18.40 0.10 -0.67
CA LEU A 150 -19.20 -1.02 -1.16
C LEU A 150 -19.86 -1.78 -0.01
N THR A 151 -19.10 -2.12 1.04
CA THR A 151 -19.65 -2.89 2.17
C THR A 151 -20.80 -2.19 2.88
N ILE A 152 -20.72 -0.86 3.03
CA ILE A 152 -21.76 -0.07 3.68
C ILE A 152 -22.96 0.14 2.76
N PHE A 153 -22.73 0.29 1.45
CA PHE A 153 -23.79 0.32 0.44
C PHE A 153 -24.61 -0.98 0.46
N PHE A 154 -23.96 -2.15 0.42
CA PHE A 154 -24.63 -3.44 0.51
C PHE A 154 -25.43 -3.59 1.81
N LYS A 155 -24.83 -3.23 2.96
CA LYS A 155 -25.50 -3.31 4.25
C LYS A 155 -26.70 -2.37 4.35
N SER A 156 -26.58 -1.15 3.81
CA SER A 156 -27.66 -0.18 3.72
C SER A 156 -28.82 -0.71 2.86
N SER A 157 -28.50 -1.34 1.72
CA SER A 157 -29.49 -1.96 0.83
C SER A 157 -30.25 -3.09 1.52
N ILE A 158 -29.54 -4.03 2.18
CA ILE A 158 -30.15 -5.13 2.94
C ILE A 158 -31.09 -4.61 4.02
N ASN A 159 -30.67 -3.61 4.79
CA ASN A 159 -31.48 -3.04 5.86
C ASN A 159 -32.73 -2.33 5.31
N ARG A 160 -32.63 -1.70 4.14
CA ARG A 160 -33.77 -1.04 3.48
C ARG A 160 -34.79 -2.09 3.01
N SER A 161 -34.34 -3.18 2.40
CA SER A 161 -35.21 -4.30 1.99
C SER A 161 -35.92 -4.96 3.18
N LYS A 162 -35.24 -5.15 4.32
CA LYS A 162 -35.86 -5.66 5.55
C LYS A 162 -36.96 -4.74 6.09
N LYS A 163 -36.72 -3.43 6.10
CA LYS A 163 -37.74 -2.44 6.54
C LYS A 163 -38.97 -2.42 5.63
N TYR A 164 -38.80 -2.54 4.32
CA TYR A 164 -39.92 -2.62 3.38
C TYR A 164 -40.75 -3.89 3.57
N LYS A 165 -40.12 -5.06 3.81
CA LYS A 165 -40.84 -6.31 4.10
C LYS A 165 -41.70 -6.19 5.37
N ILE A 166 -41.11 -5.68 6.45
CA ILE A 166 -41.81 -5.48 7.73
C ILE A 166 -43.00 -4.52 7.54
N LYS A 167 -42.83 -3.39 6.84
CA LYS A 167 -43.94 -2.44 6.59
C LYS A 167 -45.08 -3.09 5.79
N LYS A 168 -44.76 -3.92 4.80
CA LYS A 168 -45.75 -4.64 3.99
C LYS A 168 -46.51 -5.71 4.79
N GLU A 169 -45.84 -6.37 5.73
CA GLU A 169 -46.49 -7.30 6.67
C GLU A 169 -47.45 -6.56 7.60
N TYR A 170 -47.06 -5.41 8.15
CA TYR A 170 -47.96 -4.59 8.99
C TYR A 170 -49.15 -3.97 8.24
N GLU A 171 -49.00 -3.65 6.95
CA GLU A 171 -50.11 -3.15 6.12
C GLU A 171 -51.11 -4.26 5.72
N ASN A 172 -50.72 -5.52 5.87
CA ASN A 172 -51.55 -6.70 5.58
C ASN A 172 -52.24 -7.30 6.82
N TYR A 173 -51.98 -6.76 8.02
CA TYR A 173 -52.67 -7.07 9.28
C TYR A 173 -53.68 -5.99 9.61
#